data_AF-A4G7A6-F1
#
_entry.id   AF-A4G7A6-F1
#
_cell.length_a   1.000
_cell.length_b   1.000
_cell.length_c   1.000
_cell.angle_alpha   90.00
_cell.angle_beta   90.00
_cell.angle_gamma   90.00
#
_symmetry.space_group_name_H-M   'P 1'
#
loop_
_entity.id
_entity.type
_entity.pdbx_description
1 polymer ?
#
loop_
_entity_poly.entity_id
_entity_poly.type
_entity_poly.pdbx_seq_one_letter_code
_entity_poly.pdbx_strand_id
1 'polypeptide(L)'
;MGGDLTTDEFDALAQIVAGPRQGRPSACVARNTKRLTGLKYIAYAKDGSLALTDKGKQTLFVKACIEGLRAIANDTQAVLKSDVATFLGKKGHIVATEAGGGFEITQKGRECLADIDSNRK
;
A
#
# COMPACT_ATOMS: atom_id res chain seq x y z
N MET A 1 5.27 18.88 3.60
CA MET A 1 4.85 18.61 2.21
C MET A 1 4.29 17.19 2.14
N GLY A 2 3.08 16.97 2.65
CA GLY A 2 2.36 15.70 2.54
C GLY A 2 1.12 15.94 1.69
N GLY A 3 1.20 15.66 0.40
CA GLY A 3 -0.01 15.54 -0.41
C GLY A 3 -0.55 14.16 -0.15
N ASP A 4 -1.30 13.99 0.94
CA ASP A 4 -1.98 12.74 1.25
C ASP A 4 -2.90 12.38 0.09
N LEU A 5 -2.61 11.23 -0.52
CA LEU A 5 -3.45 10.68 -1.56
C LEU A 5 -4.78 10.28 -0.92
N THR A 6 -5.89 10.58 -1.58
CA THR A 6 -7.20 10.10 -1.13
C THR A 6 -7.30 8.59 -1.33
N THR A 7 -8.29 7.95 -0.69
CA THR A 7 -8.55 6.51 -0.85
C THR A 7 -8.72 6.13 -2.33
N ASP A 8 -9.44 6.94 -3.11
CA ASP A 8 -9.60 6.76 -4.56
C ASP A 8 -8.28 6.86 -5.32
N GLU A 9 -7.40 7.80 -4.95
CA GLU A 9 -6.10 7.95 -5.59
C GLU A 9 -5.19 6.74 -5.33
N PHE A 10 -5.22 6.20 -4.10
CA PHE A 10 -4.51 4.97 -3.78
C PHE A 10 -5.09 3.74 -4.50
N ASP A 11 -6.42 3.66 -4.61
CA ASP A 11 -7.09 2.58 -5.34
C ASP A 11 -6.72 2.63 -6.82
N ALA A 12 -6.71 3.83 -7.42
CA ALA A 12 -6.23 4.03 -8.78
C ALA A 12 -4.79 3.57 -8.96
N LEU A 13 -3.88 3.88 -8.02
CA LEU A 13 -2.49 3.38 -8.07
C LEU A 13 -2.42 1.85 -8.01
N ALA A 14 -3.20 1.23 -7.13
CA ALA A 14 -3.26 -0.23 -6.99
C ALA A 14 -3.79 -0.89 -8.28
N GLN A 15 -4.80 -0.30 -8.92
CA GLN A 15 -5.32 -0.77 -10.22
C GLN A 15 -4.29 -0.64 -11.34
N ILE A 16 -3.48 0.43 -11.35
CA ILE A 16 -2.40 0.59 -12.33
C ILE A 16 -1.32 -0.49 -12.11
N VAL A 17 -0.96 -0.82 -10.86
CA VAL A 17 -0.03 -1.94 -10.56
C VAL A 17 -0.60 -3.28 -11.03
N ALA A 18 -1.88 -3.54 -10.75
CA ALA A 18 -2.54 -4.78 -11.12
C ALA A 18 -2.68 -4.96 -12.64
N GLY A 19 -2.51 -3.87 -13.39
CA GLY A 19 -2.72 -3.83 -14.84
C GLY A 19 -4.20 -3.78 -15.22
N PRO A 20 -4.52 -3.38 -16.45
CA PRO A 20 -5.89 -3.31 -16.92
C PRO A 20 -6.48 -4.72 -17.04
N ARG A 21 -7.35 -5.12 -16.09
CA ARG A 21 -8.05 -6.43 -16.10
C ARG A 21 -8.84 -6.70 -17.39
N GLN A 22 -9.24 -5.66 -18.14
CA GLN A 22 -10.03 -5.77 -19.37
C GLN A 22 -9.57 -4.78 -20.46
N GLY A 23 -8.29 -4.42 -20.49
CA GLY A 23 -7.71 -3.53 -21.52
C GLY A 23 -8.14 -2.05 -21.44
N ARG A 24 -9.08 -1.68 -20.56
CA ARG A 24 -9.45 -0.28 -20.29
C ARG A 24 -9.11 0.13 -18.86
N PRO A 25 -8.53 1.32 -18.65
CA PRO A 25 -8.39 1.89 -17.32
C PRO A 25 -9.78 2.17 -16.74
N SER A 26 -10.02 1.77 -15.49
CA SER A 26 -11.27 2.09 -14.79
C SER A 26 -11.51 3.60 -14.74
N ALA A 27 -12.77 4.01 -14.61
CA ALA A 27 -13.13 5.42 -14.49
C ALA A 27 -12.38 6.13 -13.33
N CYS A 28 -12.10 5.42 -12.24
CA CYS A 28 -11.27 5.90 -11.14
C CYS A 28 -9.82 6.20 -11.58
N VAL A 29 -9.20 5.27 -12.32
CA VAL A 29 -7.85 5.46 -12.87
C VAL A 29 -7.85 6.65 -13.82
N ALA A 30 -8.75 6.73 -14.79
CA ALA A 30 -8.79 7.80 -15.77
C ALA A 30 -8.95 9.19 -15.12
N ARG A 31 -9.81 9.31 -14.11
CA ARG A 31 -10.04 10.56 -13.35
C ARG A 31 -8.80 10.99 -12.56
N ASN A 32 -8.13 10.05 -11.90
CA ASN A 32 -6.97 10.34 -11.05
C ASN A 32 -5.65 10.41 -11.82
N THR A 33 -5.57 9.85 -13.04
CA THR A 33 -4.34 9.76 -13.83
C THR A 33 -3.66 11.12 -14.00
N LYS A 34 -4.41 12.17 -14.35
CA LYS A 34 -3.85 13.52 -14.54
C LYS A 34 -3.19 14.05 -13.27
N ARG A 35 -3.84 13.86 -12.12
CA ARG A 35 -3.36 14.30 -10.81
C ARG A 35 -2.16 13.47 -10.34
N LEU A 36 -2.27 12.14 -10.40
CA LEU A 36 -1.19 11.21 -10.04
C LEU A 36 0.08 11.42 -10.89
N THR A 37 -0.08 11.74 -12.18
CA THR A 37 1.03 12.09 -13.08
C THR A 37 1.68 13.41 -12.65
N GLY A 38 0.86 14.44 -12.35
CA GLY A 38 1.36 15.73 -11.84
C GLY A 38 2.09 15.62 -10.50
N LEU A 39 1.65 14.70 -9.63
CA LEU A 39 2.29 14.39 -8.34
C LEU A 39 3.49 13.44 -8.45
N LYS A 40 3.81 13.01 -9.68
CA LYS A 40 4.91 12.10 -10.03
C LYS A 40 4.79 10.72 -9.38
N TYR A 41 3.58 10.23 -9.12
CA TYR A 41 3.35 8.86 -8.64
C TYR A 41 3.26 7.84 -9.78
N ILE A 42 2.83 8.29 -10.96
CA ILE A 42 2.77 7.48 -12.18
C ILE A 42 3.42 8.22 -13.34
N ALA A 43 3.89 7.46 -14.32
CA ALA A 43 4.49 7.95 -15.54
C ALA A 43 4.02 7.11 -16.73
N TYR A 44 3.99 7.71 -17.92
CA TYR A 44 3.78 6.96 -19.15
C TYR A 44 5.08 6.25 -19.52
N ALA A 45 5.02 4.94 -19.66
CA ALA A 45 6.10 4.15 -20.21
C ALA A 45 6.26 4.44 -21.71
N LYS A 46 7.39 4.02 -22.29
CA LYS A 46 7.66 4.17 -23.73
C LYS A 46 6.62 3.46 -24.61
N ASP A 47 5.95 2.46 -24.07
CA ASP A 47 4.88 1.69 -24.69
C ASP A 47 3.51 2.40 -24.66
N GLY A 48 3.42 3.59 -24.03
CA GLY A 48 2.17 4.33 -23.85
C GLY A 48 1.31 3.85 -22.67
N SER A 49 1.74 2.79 -21.98
CA SER A 49 1.10 2.28 -20.76
C SER A 49 1.44 3.12 -19.52
N LEU A 50 0.51 3.16 -18.55
CA LEU A 50 0.75 3.80 -17.25
C LEU A 50 1.59 2.87 -16.36
N ALA A 51 2.72 3.37 -15.88
CA ALA A 51 3.61 2.67 -14.96
C ALA A 51 3.80 3.49 -13.67
N LEU A 52 4.03 2.82 -12.55
CA LEU A 52 4.35 3.51 -11.29
C LEU A 52 5.80 3.97 -11.28
N THR A 53 5.99 5.20 -10.82
CA THR A 53 7.32 5.72 -10.50
C THR A 53 7.81 5.11 -9.18
N ASP A 54 9.09 5.31 -8.87
CA ASP A 54 9.68 4.89 -7.61
C ASP A 54 8.91 5.47 -6.40
N LYS A 55 8.54 6.76 -6.49
CA LYS A 55 7.68 7.43 -5.49
C LYS A 55 6.32 6.73 -5.33
N GLY A 56 5.67 6.38 -6.44
CA GLY A 56 4.39 5.63 -6.42
C GLY A 56 4.53 4.28 -5.73
N LYS A 57 5.60 3.54 -6.03
CA LYS A 57 5.89 2.25 -5.41
C LYS A 57 6.15 2.39 -3.92
N GLN A 58 6.98 3.34 -3.50
CA GLN A 58 7.24 3.60 -2.09
C GLN A 58 5.96 3.97 -1.33
N THR A 59 5.12 4.83 -1.88
CA THR A 59 3.87 5.26 -1.24
C THR A 59 2.86 4.11 -1.14
N LEU A 60 2.70 3.31 -2.19
CA LEU A 60 1.88 2.10 -2.11
C LEU A 60 2.46 1.09 -1.12
N PHE A 61 3.78 0.96 -1.04
CA PHE A 61 4.43 0.05 -0.11
C PHE A 61 4.15 0.47 1.34
N VAL A 62 4.29 1.75 1.68
CA VAL A 62 3.95 2.28 3.01
C VAL A 62 2.48 2.03 3.33
N LYS A 63 1.57 2.30 2.38
CA LYS A 63 0.15 1.99 2.57
C LYS A 63 -0.08 0.49 2.81
N ALA A 64 0.53 -0.38 2.00
CA ALA A 64 0.43 -1.83 2.15
C ALA A 64 0.98 -2.33 3.50
N CYS A 65 2.02 -1.69 4.04
CA CYS A 65 2.51 -1.96 5.39
C CYS A 65 1.46 -1.60 6.45
N ILE A 66 0.80 -0.45 6.33
CA ILE A 66 -0.23 -0.01 7.28
C ILE A 66 -1.47 -0.90 7.18
N GLU A 67 -1.96 -1.17 5.97
CA GLU A 67 -3.12 -2.03 5.72
C GLU A 67 -2.84 -3.47 6.13
N GLY A 68 -1.64 -3.99 5.84
CA GLY A 68 -1.22 -5.31 6.29
C GLY A 68 -1.18 -5.41 7.81
N LEU A 69 -0.64 -4.40 8.49
CA LEU A 69 -0.59 -4.36 9.94
C LEU A 69 -1.98 -4.22 10.58
N ARG A 70 -2.90 -3.46 9.96
CA ARG A 70 -4.33 -3.45 10.33
C ARG A 70 -4.98 -4.81 10.10
N ALA A 71 -4.68 -5.48 8.99
CA ALA A 71 -5.24 -6.78 8.66
C ALA A 71 -4.83 -7.81 9.72
N ILE A 72 -3.53 -7.89 10.04
CA ILE A 72 -3.01 -8.77 11.11
C ILE A 72 -3.65 -8.48 12.47
N ALA A 73 -3.85 -7.19 12.78
CA ALA A 73 -4.47 -6.79 14.05
C ALA A 73 -5.92 -7.27 14.19
N ASN A 74 -6.62 -7.47 13.08
CA ASN A 74 -7.99 -8.01 13.07
C ASN A 74 -8.01 -9.54 12.82
N ASP A 75 -7.08 -10.05 12.02
CA ASP A 75 -6.98 -11.43 11.58
C ASP A 75 -5.51 -11.85 11.49
N THR A 76 -5.08 -12.73 12.39
CA THR A 76 -3.68 -13.20 12.47
C THR A 76 -3.28 -14.12 11.31
N GLN A 77 -4.24 -14.54 10.47
CA GLN A 77 -4.03 -15.33 9.26
C GLN A 77 -4.01 -14.46 7.99
N ALA A 78 -3.99 -13.13 8.14
CA ALA A 78 -4.01 -12.21 7.01
C ALA A 78 -2.79 -12.43 6.10
N VAL A 79 -3.05 -12.57 4.80
CA VAL A 79 -2.01 -12.76 3.80
C VAL A 79 -1.29 -11.43 3.55
N LEU A 80 -0.02 -11.39 3.94
CA LEU A 80 0.88 -10.27 3.64
C LEU A 80 1.73 -10.57 2.42
N LYS A 81 2.08 -9.52 1.68
CA LYS A 81 3.17 -9.60 0.70
C LYS A 81 4.48 -9.89 1.43
N SER A 82 5.32 -10.74 0.85
CA SER A 82 6.61 -11.14 1.43
C SER A 82 7.48 -9.94 1.81
N ASP A 83 7.61 -8.93 0.94
CA ASP A 83 8.36 -7.71 1.23
C ASP A 83 7.80 -6.92 2.43
N VAL A 84 6.47 -6.85 2.56
CA VAL A 84 5.79 -6.17 3.67
C VAL A 84 6.02 -6.92 4.97
N ALA A 85 5.87 -8.25 4.96
CA ALA A 85 6.11 -9.10 6.12
C ALA A 85 7.57 -8.98 6.60
N THR A 86 8.53 -9.05 5.67
CA THR A 86 9.96 -8.87 5.99
C THR A 86 10.25 -7.49 6.57
N PHE A 87 9.68 -6.42 6.01
CA PHE A 87 9.89 -5.06 6.51
C PHE A 87 9.30 -4.85 7.91
N LEU A 88 8.06 -5.29 8.13
CA LEU A 88 7.39 -5.19 9.42
C LEU A 88 8.07 -6.05 10.49
N GLY A 89 8.49 -7.27 10.13
CA GLY A 89 9.23 -8.17 11.01
C GLY A 89 10.59 -7.60 11.40
N LYS A 90 11.35 -7.06 10.43
CA LYS A 90 12.64 -6.40 10.68
C LYS A 90 12.52 -5.20 11.61
N LYS A 91 11.40 -4.47 11.55
CA LYS A 91 11.12 -3.33 12.43
C LYS A 91 10.54 -3.74 13.80
N GLY A 92 10.27 -5.03 14.01
CA GLY A 92 9.68 -5.62 15.22
C GLY A 92 8.21 -5.29 15.43
N HIS A 93 7.47 -5.00 14.36
CA HIS A 93 6.05 -4.64 14.42
C HIS A 93 5.14 -5.88 14.38
N ILE A 94 5.65 -6.98 13.83
CA ILE A 94 4.95 -8.26 13.75
C ILE A 94 5.92 -9.38 14.16
N VAL A 95 5.37 -10.47 14.65
CA VAL A 95 6.08 -11.73 14.91
C VAL A 95 5.41 -12.84 14.12
N ALA A 96 6.20 -13.77 13.59
CA ALA A 96 5.64 -14.97 12.97
C ALA A 96 5.03 -15.86 14.05
N THR A 97 3.83 -16.37 13.81
CA THR A 97 3.18 -17.33 14.72
C THR A 97 3.87 -18.69 14.62
N GLU A 98 3.97 -19.41 15.75
CA GLU A 98 4.60 -20.74 15.81
C GLU A 98 3.88 -21.78 14.95
N ALA A 99 2.59 -21.57 14.65
CA ALA A 99 1.80 -22.41 13.76
C ALA A 99 2.16 -22.27 12.26
N GLY A 100 3.13 -21.43 11.90
CA GLY A 100 3.72 -21.36 10.56
C GLY A 100 2.85 -20.75 9.46
N GLY A 101 1.59 -20.39 9.76
CA GLY A 101 0.63 -19.86 8.78
C GLY A 101 0.28 -18.38 8.93
N GLY A 102 0.62 -17.75 10.06
CA GLY A 102 0.14 -16.41 10.39
C GLY A 102 1.19 -15.49 11.00
N PHE A 103 0.84 -14.21 11.09
CA PHE A 103 1.60 -13.20 11.81
C PHE A 103 0.78 -12.68 12.98
N GLU A 104 1.44 -12.31 14.06
CA GLU A 104 0.83 -11.62 15.19
C GLU A 104 1.43 -10.22 15.32
N ILE A 105 0.58 -9.23 15.58
CA ILE A 105 0.99 -7.84 15.76
C ILE A 105 1.59 -7.66 17.17
N THR A 106 2.79 -7.08 17.24
CA THR A 106 3.42 -6.78 18.54
C THR A 106 2.79 -5.54 19.18
N GLN A 107 3.05 -5.32 20.47
CA GLN A 107 2.65 -4.07 21.15
C GLN A 107 3.18 -2.83 20.40
N LYS A 108 4.46 -2.85 20.01
CA LYS A 108 5.09 -1.80 19.21
C LYS A 108 4.37 -1.57 17.88
N GLY A 109 3.94 -2.64 17.20
CA GLY A 109 3.14 -2.55 15.99
C GLY A 109 1.81 -1.83 16.23
N ARG A 110 1.09 -2.21 17.29
CA ARG A 110 -0.19 -1.60 17.68
C ARG A 110 -0.06 -0.12 18.02
N GLU A 111 0.96 0.25 18.79
CA GLU A 111 1.24 1.65 19.14
C GLU A 111 1.56 2.48 17.90
N CYS A 112 2.42 1.96 17.01
CA CYS A 112 2.74 2.63 15.75
C CYS A 112 1.50 2.79 14.86
N LEU A 113 0.60 1.81 14.86
CA LEU A 113 -0.65 1.89 14.10
C LEU A 113 -1.59 2.97 14.66
N ALA A 114 -1.72 3.03 15.98
CA ALA A 114 -2.55 4.01 16.66
C ALA A 114 -2.02 5.44 16.43
N ASP A 115 -0.71 5.63 16.43
CA ASP A 115 -0.06 6.90 16.10
C ASP A 115 -0.35 7.32 14.65
N ILE A 116 -0.19 6.40 13.69
CA ILE A 116 -0.48 6.65 12.28
C ILE A 116 -1.97 6.98 12.06
N ASP A 117 -2.88 6.27 12.74
CA ASP A 117 -4.31 6.55 12.64
C ASP A 117 -4.65 7.93 13.22
N SER A 118 -4.03 8.29 14.34
CA SER A 118 -4.19 9.61 14.98
C SER A 118 -3.62 10.76 14.15
N ASN A 119 -2.62 10.49 13.32
CA ASN A 119 -1.93 11.50 12.50
C ASN A 119 -2.52 11.66 11.08
N ARG A 120 -3.54 10.87 10.70
CA ARG A 120 -4.36 11.13 9.50
C ARG A 120 -5.41 12.19 9.82
N LYS A 121 -4.99 13.45 9.94
CA LYS A 121 -5.90 14.60 10.08
C LYS A 121 -5.70 15.60 8.95
#